data_AF-A0A9P4GXV8-F1
#
_entry.id   AF-A0A9P4GXV8-F1
#
_cell.length_a   1.000
_cell.length_b   1.000
_cell.length_c   1.000
_cell.angle_alpha   90.00
_cell.angle_beta   90.00
_cell.angle_gamma   90.00
#
_symmetry.space_group_name_H-M   'P 1'
#
loop_
_entity.id
_entity.type
_entity.pdbx_description
1 polymer ?
#
loop_
_entity_poly.entity_id
_entity_poly.type
_entity_poly.pdbx_seq_one_letter_code
_entity_poly.pdbx_strand_id
1 'polypeptide(L)'
;VYREIFQLKDCFARPLGKWVPFMQQALDDSATRKNTSALDANGQSLLSSWRNAALDGVDVLHWAANATIALHAGAEHPFVFHLHFSRTVLLAPFDQIYTLGSSIASVSPDLAFVQMDPPSGQKFADAEHEVLEWAQRDQYKARLVVLHCGCLFWHIRRYSCKAFYEPHAVYLATLTMWAYSSNTTSHSPYDGGDNRPSPLSDIDSMPAFIHLDRPNDDEMVQLFVLSGSPANMNCHLSGVGNRYYPKGPARVLRKGRKILSSVSTAWGRTKKYVAILKALEKVSSRQGLHDTGTPSDTYTHQT
;
A
#
# COMPACT_ATOMS: atom_id res chain seq x y z
N VAL A 1 -23.13 -18.64 12.93
CA VAL A 1 -24.45 -18.00 12.70
C VAL A 1 -24.92 -17.19 13.91
N TYR A 2 -25.13 -17.76 15.11
CA TYR A 2 -25.47 -16.95 16.30
C TYR A 2 -24.33 -16.06 16.86
N ARG A 3 -23.06 -16.31 16.51
CA ARG A 3 -21.90 -15.51 16.99
C ARG A 3 -21.72 -14.17 16.27
N GLU A 4 -22.25 -14.04 15.06
CA GLU A 4 -22.13 -12.84 14.20
C GLU A 4 -23.23 -11.80 14.50
N ILE A 5 -24.41 -12.22 14.93
CA ILE A 5 -25.53 -11.31 15.23
C ILE A 5 -25.28 -10.46 16.48
N PHE A 6 -24.52 -10.95 17.47
CA PHE A 6 -24.16 -10.17 18.65
C PHE A 6 -23.01 -9.17 18.38
N GLN A 7 -22.11 -9.47 17.44
CA GLN A 7 -20.98 -8.59 17.11
C GLN A 7 -21.40 -7.34 16.32
N LEU A 8 -22.46 -7.45 15.51
CA LEU A 8 -23.03 -6.30 14.80
C LEU A 8 -23.74 -5.32 15.74
N LYS A 9 -24.41 -5.83 16.79
CA LYS A 9 -25.10 -4.97 17.76
C LYS A 9 -24.13 -4.15 18.62
N ASP A 10 -22.96 -4.71 18.93
CA ASP A 10 -21.91 -4.02 19.68
C ASP A 10 -21.14 -2.99 18.85
N CYS A 11 -20.94 -3.22 17.55
CA CYS A 11 -20.19 -2.29 16.70
C CYS A 11 -20.93 -0.96 16.51
N PHE A 12 -22.26 -1.00 16.34
CA PHE A 12 -23.11 0.19 16.26
C PHE A 12 -23.49 0.82 17.61
N ALA A 13 -23.26 0.12 18.73
CA ALA A 13 -23.46 0.63 20.09
C ALA A 13 -22.18 1.23 20.71
N ARG A 14 -21.01 1.07 20.08
CA ARG A 14 -19.74 1.57 20.62
C ARG A 14 -19.61 3.08 20.43
N PRO A 15 -19.24 3.85 21.48
CA PRO A 15 -19.01 5.29 21.41
C PRO A 15 -18.01 5.69 20.31
N LEU A 16 -17.05 4.81 20.02
CA LEU A 16 -16.02 5.03 19.00
C LEU A 16 -16.53 4.93 17.55
N GLY A 17 -17.69 4.32 17.29
CA GLY A 17 -18.24 4.22 15.93
C GLY A 17 -18.73 5.55 15.35
N LYS A 18 -18.91 6.56 16.21
CA LYS A 18 -19.27 7.94 15.84
C LYS A 18 -18.18 8.95 16.21
N TRP A 19 -17.11 8.49 16.85
CA TRP A 19 -16.08 9.37 17.40
C TRP A 19 -15.05 9.63 16.32
N VAL A 20 -14.93 10.90 15.91
CA VAL A 20 -13.84 11.39 15.10
C VAL A 20 -12.80 12.01 16.04
N PRO A 21 -11.52 11.58 16.03
CA PRO A 21 -10.48 12.32 16.70
C PRO A 21 -10.49 13.71 16.09
N PHE A 22 -10.70 14.76 16.88
CA PHE A 22 -10.61 16.13 16.38
C PHE A 22 -9.68 16.91 17.31
N MET A 23 -8.82 17.73 16.73
CA MET A 23 -8.09 18.75 17.47
C MET A 23 -9.05 19.93 17.59
N GLN A 24 -9.48 20.27 18.82
CA GLN A 24 -10.45 21.34 19.08
C GLN A 24 -9.89 22.69 18.59
N GLN A 25 -10.26 23.10 17.39
CA GLN A 25 -10.49 24.51 17.11
C GLN A 25 -11.99 24.74 17.21
N ALA A 26 -12.37 25.58 18.17
CA ALA A 26 -13.75 26.00 18.35
C ALA A 26 -14.33 26.53 17.03
N LEU A 27 -15.54 26.10 16.67
CA LEU A 27 -16.68 26.97 16.34
C LEU A 27 -17.91 26.15 15.88
N ASP A 28 -19.00 26.39 16.61
CA ASP A 28 -20.43 26.42 16.30
C ASP A 28 -21.18 25.26 15.63
N ASP A 29 -22.12 24.74 16.44
CA ASP A 29 -23.30 23.96 16.08
C ASP A 29 -24.22 24.72 15.11
N SER A 30 -24.48 24.15 13.93
CA SER A 30 -25.86 23.98 13.42
C SER A 30 -25.88 23.33 12.03
N ALA A 31 -26.76 22.33 11.87
CA ALA A 31 -27.61 22.05 10.70
C ALA A 31 -27.77 20.56 10.36
N THR A 32 -28.83 19.98 10.91
CA THR A 32 -29.97 19.33 10.21
C THR A 32 -29.74 18.29 9.09
N ARG A 33 -30.09 17.05 9.43
CA ARG A 33 -30.73 15.92 8.67
C ARG A 33 -30.91 16.04 7.14
N LYS A 34 -30.55 14.97 6.40
CA LYS A 34 -31.37 14.31 5.34
C LYS A 34 -30.80 12.97 4.81
N ASN A 35 -31.72 12.02 4.58
CA ASN A 35 -31.77 10.88 3.63
C ASN A 35 -30.90 9.62 3.79
N THR A 36 -31.54 8.46 3.57
CA THR A 36 -31.04 7.09 3.76
C THR A 36 -30.10 6.58 2.65
N SER A 37 -30.02 7.24 1.49
CA SER A 37 -28.92 7.06 0.52
C SER A 37 -27.68 7.90 0.87
N ALA A 38 -27.84 8.86 1.79
CA ALA A 38 -26.73 9.63 2.34
C ALA A 38 -26.06 8.91 3.51
N LEU A 39 -26.53 7.72 3.94
CA LEU A 39 -25.91 6.95 5.03
C LEU A 39 -24.60 6.29 4.61
N ASP A 40 -24.52 5.73 3.40
CA ASP A 40 -23.28 5.15 2.86
C ASP A 40 -22.29 6.24 2.43
N ALA A 41 -22.78 7.33 1.83
CA ALA A 41 -21.99 8.51 1.54
C ALA A 41 -21.51 9.22 2.83
N ASN A 42 -22.36 9.33 3.87
CA ASN A 42 -21.94 9.81 5.20
C ASN A 42 -20.99 8.84 5.88
N GLY A 43 -21.18 7.53 5.72
CA GLY A 43 -20.32 6.52 6.33
C GLY A 43 -18.93 6.52 5.73
N GLN A 44 -18.83 6.57 4.40
CA GLN A 44 -17.56 6.73 3.68
C GLN A 44 -16.92 8.10 3.96
N SER A 45 -17.72 9.17 4.01
CA SER A 45 -17.27 10.51 4.39
C SER A 45 -16.77 10.57 5.85
N LEU A 46 -17.47 9.93 6.78
CA LEU A 46 -17.10 9.84 8.19
C LEU A 46 -15.82 9.02 8.38
N LEU A 47 -15.72 7.86 7.72
CA LEU A 47 -14.52 7.04 7.74
C LEU A 47 -13.33 7.80 7.14
N SER A 48 -13.54 8.54 6.05
CA SER A 48 -12.49 9.36 5.45
C SER A 48 -12.05 10.51 6.36
N SER A 49 -12.99 11.19 7.02
CA SER A 49 -12.72 12.25 8.00
C SER A 49 -11.98 11.70 9.22
N TRP A 50 -12.43 10.56 9.75
CA TRP A 50 -11.77 9.86 10.85
C TRP A 50 -10.35 9.47 10.50
N ARG A 51 -10.15 8.88 9.31
CA ARG A 51 -8.84 8.48 8.82
C ARG A 51 -7.91 9.69 8.70
N ASN A 52 -8.38 10.78 8.10
CA ASN A 52 -7.58 11.99 7.93
C ASN A 52 -7.18 12.56 9.30
N ALA A 53 -8.12 12.69 10.24
CA ALA A 53 -7.80 13.21 11.55
C ALA A 53 -6.90 12.27 12.39
N ALA A 54 -7.02 10.95 12.20
CA ALA A 54 -6.08 9.99 12.78
C ALA A 54 -4.67 10.15 12.18
N LEU A 55 -4.56 10.41 10.87
CA LEU A 55 -3.28 10.72 10.21
C LEU A 55 -2.69 12.02 10.74
N ASP A 56 -3.49 13.08 10.93
CA ASP A 56 -3.05 14.35 11.53
C ASP A 56 -2.46 14.13 12.93
N GLY A 57 -3.12 13.32 13.76
CA GLY A 57 -2.60 12.95 15.08
C GLY A 57 -1.28 12.17 15.00
N VAL A 58 -1.17 11.27 14.02
CA VAL A 58 0.05 10.51 13.75
C VAL A 58 1.19 11.40 13.20
N ASP A 59 0.87 12.50 12.51
CA ASP A 59 1.83 13.51 12.05
C ASP A 59 2.38 14.35 13.21
N VAL A 60 1.52 14.81 14.12
CA VAL A 60 1.96 15.50 15.35
C VAL A 60 2.93 14.64 16.16
N LEU A 61 2.61 13.35 16.33
CA LEU A 61 3.49 12.40 17.03
C LEU A 61 4.81 12.19 16.28
N HIS A 62 4.79 12.23 14.95
CA HIS A 62 5.99 12.08 14.13
C HIS A 62 6.89 13.31 14.17
N TRP A 63 6.34 14.52 14.27
CA TRP A 63 7.13 15.72 14.51
C TRP A 63 7.89 15.65 15.84
N ALA A 64 7.22 15.21 16.90
CA ALA A 64 7.86 14.99 18.21
C ALA A 64 8.93 13.88 18.14
N ALA A 65 8.67 12.79 17.41
CA ALA A 65 9.66 11.75 17.17
C ALA A 65 10.88 12.29 16.40
N ASN A 66 10.68 13.08 15.35
CA ASN A 66 11.76 13.70 14.58
C ASN A 66 12.65 14.61 15.43
N ALA A 67 12.07 15.38 16.35
CA ALA A 67 12.86 16.17 17.30
C ALA A 67 13.75 15.27 18.18
N THR A 68 13.24 14.12 18.62
CA THR A 68 14.02 13.15 19.40
C THR A 68 15.12 12.50 18.55
N ILE A 69 14.84 12.15 17.31
CA ILE A 69 15.82 11.58 16.36
C ILE A 69 16.96 12.56 16.10
N ALA A 70 16.66 13.86 15.96
CA ALA A 70 17.65 14.91 15.77
C ALA A 70 18.61 14.99 16.97
N LEU A 71 18.11 14.84 18.20
CA LEU A 71 18.93 14.78 19.41
C LEU A 71 19.81 13.51 19.49
N HIS A 72 19.41 12.43 18.81
CA HIS A 72 20.12 11.14 18.82
C HIS A 72 20.89 10.88 17.51
N ALA A 73 21.41 11.94 16.89
CA ALA A 73 22.25 11.86 15.69
C ALA A 73 21.61 11.07 14.52
N GLY A 74 20.30 11.13 14.38
CA GLY A 74 19.57 10.44 13.32
C GLY A 74 19.16 9.00 13.62
N ALA A 75 19.39 8.50 14.84
CA ALA A 75 18.97 7.16 15.24
C ALA A 75 17.44 7.10 15.47
N GLU A 76 16.74 6.27 14.70
CA GLU A 76 15.30 6.08 14.86
C GLU A 76 15.00 5.14 16.03
N HIS A 77 14.12 5.56 16.94
CA HIS A 77 13.60 4.71 18.01
C HIS A 77 12.40 3.86 17.53
N PRO A 78 12.04 2.76 18.20
CA PRO A 78 10.95 1.87 17.77
C PRO A 78 9.57 2.54 17.58
N PHE A 79 9.31 3.68 18.22
CA PHE A 79 8.06 4.40 18.00
C PHE A 79 7.90 4.92 16.55
N VAL A 80 9.00 5.26 15.84
CA VAL A 80 8.96 5.67 14.41
C VAL A 80 8.41 4.56 13.54
N PHE A 81 8.80 3.31 13.81
CA PHE A 81 8.25 2.13 13.14
C PHE A 81 6.73 2.09 13.27
N HIS A 82 6.20 2.28 14.47
CA HIS A 82 4.76 2.24 14.70
C HIS A 82 4.05 3.40 14.00
N LEU A 83 4.65 4.58 13.93
CA LEU A 83 4.08 5.72 13.20
C LEU A 83 3.99 5.45 11.69
N HIS A 84 5.02 4.86 11.07
CA HIS A 84 4.95 4.45 9.67
C HIS A 84 3.97 3.29 9.43
N PHE A 85 3.92 2.33 10.37
CA PHE A 85 2.99 1.21 10.29
C PHE A 85 1.54 1.66 10.41
N SER A 86 1.24 2.60 11.32
CA SER A 86 -0.09 3.20 11.47
C SER A 86 -0.54 3.89 10.18
N ARG A 87 0.30 4.73 9.56
CA ARG A 87 -0.03 5.34 8.26
C ARG A 87 -0.28 4.30 7.18
N THR A 88 0.48 3.21 7.22
CA THR A 88 0.31 2.09 6.29
C THR A 88 -1.06 1.43 6.45
N VAL A 89 -1.47 1.11 7.68
CA VAL A 89 -2.79 0.53 8.03
C VAL A 89 -3.94 1.47 7.69
N LEU A 90 -3.79 2.77 7.94
CA LEU A 90 -4.85 3.74 7.69
C LEU A 90 -5.09 4.00 6.20
N LEU A 91 -4.06 3.93 5.36
CA LEU A 91 -4.13 4.34 3.95
C LEU A 91 -4.29 3.18 2.95
N ALA A 92 -3.92 1.95 3.30
CA ALA A 92 -3.98 0.82 2.37
C ALA A 92 -5.28 -0.01 2.52
N PRO A 93 -5.92 -0.43 1.41
CA PRO A 93 -7.10 -1.30 1.43
C PRO A 93 -6.70 -2.76 1.71
N PHE A 94 -6.31 -3.05 2.95
CA PHE A 94 -5.67 -4.32 3.31
C PHE A 94 -6.53 -5.55 3.10
N ASP A 95 -7.83 -5.46 3.38
CA ASP A 95 -8.76 -6.58 3.22
C ASP A 95 -8.89 -6.96 1.74
N GLN A 96 -8.96 -5.96 0.86
CA GLN A 96 -9.01 -6.13 -0.59
C GLN A 96 -7.69 -6.67 -1.13
N ILE A 97 -6.56 -6.07 -0.74
CA ILE A 97 -5.22 -6.54 -1.13
C ILE A 97 -5.00 -7.99 -0.70
N TYR A 98 -5.41 -8.34 0.53
CA TYR A 98 -5.29 -9.70 1.04
C TYR A 98 -6.23 -10.68 0.33
N THR A 99 -7.46 -10.27 0.01
CA THR A 99 -8.42 -11.07 -0.76
C THR A 99 -7.87 -11.36 -2.16
N LEU A 100 -7.38 -10.34 -2.86
CA LEU A 100 -6.74 -10.48 -4.17
C LEU A 100 -5.52 -11.40 -4.08
N GLY A 101 -4.61 -11.10 -3.14
CA GLY A 101 -3.38 -11.86 -2.96
C GLY A 101 -3.63 -13.33 -2.61
N SER A 102 -4.59 -13.62 -1.74
CA SER A 102 -4.92 -15.00 -1.34
C SER A 102 -5.57 -15.78 -2.47
N SER A 103 -6.41 -15.14 -3.29
CA SER A 103 -7.06 -15.75 -4.46
C SER A 103 -6.04 -16.09 -5.55
N ILE A 104 -5.12 -15.18 -5.84
CA ILE A 104 -4.06 -15.42 -6.82
C ILE A 104 -3.12 -16.51 -6.31
N ALA A 105 -2.82 -16.49 -5.02
CA ALA A 105 -1.94 -17.46 -4.41
C ALA A 105 -2.56 -18.87 -4.35
N SER A 106 -3.87 -19.02 -4.18
CA SER A 106 -4.54 -20.33 -4.08
C SER A 106 -4.41 -21.19 -5.34
N VAL A 107 -4.16 -20.57 -6.50
CA VAL A 107 -3.83 -21.25 -7.76
C VAL A 107 -2.49 -21.99 -7.68
N SER A 108 -1.61 -21.61 -6.74
CA SER A 108 -0.31 -22.25 -6.56
C SER A 108 -0.43 -23.55 -5.75
N PRO A 109 0.06 -24.69 -6.28
CA PRO A 109 0.01 -25.99 -5.58
C PRO A 109 0.80 -25.99 -4.26
N ASP A 110 1.78 -25.08 -4.11
CA ASP A 110 2.55 -24.89 -2.87
C ASP A 110 1.68 -24.53 -1.64
N LEU A 111 0.43 -24.06 -1.81
CA LEU A 111 -0.43 -23.62 -0.71
C LEU A 111 -1.46 -24.65 -0.23
N ALA A 112 -1.39 -25.90 -0.68
CA ALA A 112 -2.32 -26.97 -0.27
C ALA A 112 -2.43 -27.18 1.26
N PHE A 113 -1.39 -26.80 2.03
CA PHE A 113 -1.38 -26.90 3.51
C PHE A 113 -2.00 -25.68 4.21
N VAL A 114 -2.21 -24.57 3.50
CA VAL A 114 -2.88 -23.39 4.03
C VAL A 114 -4.33 -23.50 3.60
N GLN A 115 -5.19 -24.05 4.46
CA GLN A 115 -6.64 -24.02 4.23
C GLN A 115 -7.07 -22.56 4.04
N MET A 116 -7.30 -22.18 2.79
CA MET A 116 -7.87 -20.91 2.39
C MET A 116 -9.13 -21.27 1.62
N ASP A 117 -10.28 -20.88 2.16
CA ASP A 117 -11.49 -20.92 1.36
C ASP A 117 -11.31 -19.93 0.21
N PRO A 118 -11.41 -20.36 -1.06
CA PRO A 118 -11.33 -19.44 -2.18
C PRO A 118 -12.48 -18.43 -2.02
N PRO A 119 -12.21 -17.12 -2.03
CA PRO A 119 -13.29 -16.15 -2.01
C PRO A 119 -14.14 -16.35 -3.27
N SER A 120 -15.43 -16.02 -3.17
CA SER A 120 -16.32 -16.06 -4.33
C SER A 120 -15.77 -15.19 -5.46
N GLY A 121 -16.02 -15.59 -6.72
CA GLY A 121 -15.57 -14.82 -7.88
C GLY A 121 -16.00 -13.34 -7.84
N GLN A 122 -17.16 -13.06 -7.24
CA GLN A 122 -17.62 -11.68 -7.02
C GLN A 122 -16.72 -10.91 -6.05
N LYS A 123 -16.37 -11.49 -4.89
CA LYS A 123 -15.50 -10.85 -3.90
C LYS A 123 -14.10 -10.57 -4.46
N PHE A 124 -13.63 -11.44 -5.37
CA PHE A 124 -12.39 -11.21 -6.09
C PHE A 124 -12.49 -9.98 -7.00
N ALA A 125 -13.53 -9.90 -7.84
CA ALA A 125 -13.74 -8.79 -8.76
C ALA A 125 -13.93 -7.45 -8.03
N ASP A 126 -14.68 -7.44 -6.93
CA ASP A 126 -14.88 -6.25 -6.10
C ASP A 126 -13.55 -5.77 -5.49
N ALA A 127 -12.76 -6.70 -4.94
CA ALA A 127 -11.45 -6.40 -4.38
C ALA A 127 -10.45 -5.91 -5.45
N GLU A 128 -10.48 -6.49 -6.65
CA GLU A 128 -9.67 -6.05 -7.78
C GLU A 128 -10.02 -4.61 -8.18
N HIS A 129 -11.31 -4.30 -8.31
CA HIS A 129 -11.78 -2.95 -8.63
C HIS A 129 -11.34 -1.92 -7.57
N GLU A 130 -11.54 -2.22 -6.28
CA GLU A 130 -11.16 -1.30 -5.20
C GLU A 130 -9.64 -1.07 -5.12
N VAL A 131 -8.82 -2.10 -5.35
CA VAL A 131 -7.36 -1.97 -5.37
C VAL A 131 -6.90 -1.17 -6.60
N LEU A 132 -7.53 -1.37 -7.75
CA LEU A 132 -7.24 -0.60 -8.96
C LEU A 132 -7.59 0.88 -8.77
N GLU A 133 -8.78 1.17 -8.24
CA GLU A 133 -9.22 2.52 -7.93
C GLU A 133 -8.30 3.20 -6.92
N TRP A 134 -7.92 2.51 -5.85
CA TRP A 134 -6.95 3.02 -4.88
C TRP A 134 -5.60 3.34 -5.54
N ALA A 135 -5.08 2.44 -6.38
CA ALA A 135 -3.78 2.61 -7.01
C ALA A 135 -3.76 3.70 -8.09
N GLN A 136 -4.87 3.89 -8.83
CA GLN A 136 -4.94 4.72 -10.03
C GLN A 136 -5.72 6.02 -9.89
N ARG A 137 -6.75 6.09 -9.03
CA ARG A 137 -7.54 7.32 -8.81
C ARG A 137 -7.12 8.03 -7.53
N ASP A 138 -6.90 7.28 -6.46
CA ASP A 138 -6.39 7.78 -5.17
C ASP A 138 -4.84 7.79 -5.13
N GLN A 139 -4.20 8.08 -6.26
CA GLN A 139 -2.76 7.87 -6.46
C GLN A 139 -1.87 8.57 -5.42
N TYR A 140 -2.26 9.76 -4.96
CA TYR A 140 -1.52 10.51 -3.94
C TYR A 140 -1.42 9.71 -2.63
N LYS A 141 -2.54 9.15 -2.18
CA LYS A 141 -2.61 8.32 -0.96
C LYS A 141 -1.88 6.99 -1.17
N ALA A 142 -2.03 6.38 -2.35
CA ALA A 142 -1.33 5.15 -2.72
C ALA A 142 0.21 5.34 -2.73
N ARG A 143 0.71 6.44 -3.30
CA ARG A 143 2.13 6.80 -3.27
C ARG A 143 2.63 7.06 -1.86
N LEU A 144 1.85 7.80 -1.06
CA LEU A 144 2.20 8.08 0.32
C LEU A 144 2.35 6.80 1.16
N VAL A 145 1.42 5.84 1.04
CA VAL A 145 1.56 4.58 1.78
C VAL A 145 2.70 3.71 1.26
N VAL A 146 2.98 3.70 -0.04
CA VAL A 146 4.13 3.00 -0.61
C VAL A 146 5.45 3.58 -0.07
N LEU A 147 5.50 4.89 0.17
CA LEU A 147 6.60 5.56 0.83
C LEU A 147 6.75 5.09 2.28
N HIS A 148 5.67 5.07 3.07
CA HIS A 148 5.73 4.56 4.45
C HIS A 148 6.07 3.08 4.55
N CYS A 149 5.63 2.25 3.60
CA CYS A 149 6.08 0.87 3.48
C CYS A 149 7.61 0.81 3.27
N GLY A 150 8.16 1.74 2.49
CA GLY A 150 9.60 1.88 2.27
C GLY A 150 10.35 2.29 3.54
N CYS A 151 9.82 3.25 4.29
CA CYS A 151 10.32 3.66 5.60
C CYS A 151 10.33 2.47 6.59
N LEU A 152 9.28 1.62 6.60
CA LEU A 152 9.28 0.39 7.40
C LEU A 152 10.43 -0.55 7.02
N PHE A 153 10.67 -0.75 5.72
CA PHE A 153 11.80 -1.57 5.26
C PHE A 153 13.16 -0.96 5.62
N TRP A 154 13.28 0.36 5.61
CA TRP A 154 14.46 1.06 6.08
C TRP A 154 14.70 0.83 7.57
N HIS A 155 13.67 1.09 8.39
CA HIS A 155 13.72 0.97 9.84
C HIS A 155 14.09 -0.45 10.27
N ILE A 156 13.39 -1.47 9.74
CA ILE A 156 13.64 -2.87 10.09
C ILE A 156 15.08 -3.29 9.79
N ARG A 157 15.67 -2.82 8.69
CA ARG A 157 17.04 -3.22 8.35
C ARG A 157 18.11 -2.66 9.29
N ARG A 158 17.78 -1.62 10.07
CA ARG A 158 18.73 -0.90 10.93
C ARG A 158 18.46 -1.09 12.40
N TYR A 159 17.19 -1.03 12.78
CA TYR A 159 16.73 -0.83 14.15
C TYR A 159 15.83 -1.97 14.64
N SER A 160 15.59 -3.00 13.81
CA SER A 160 14.81 -4.20 14.19
C SER A 160 15.32 -4.79 15.50
N CYS A 161 14.41 -4.95 16.46
CA CYS A 161 14.64 -5.72 17.68
C CYS A 161 14.05 -7.13 17.62
N LYS A 162 13.57 -7.56 16.44
CA LYS A 162 12.91 -8.86 16.20
C LYS A 162 11.64 -9.02 17.05
N ALA A 163 10.94 -7.91 17.29
CA ALA A 163 9.69 -7.90 18.04
C ALA A 163 8.57 -8.66 17.31
N PHE A 164 7.59 -9.13 18.07
CA PHE A 164 6.49 -9.98 17.54
C PHE A 164 5.65 -9.31 16.44
N TYR A 165 5.60 -7.97 16.40
CA TYR A 165 4.83 -7.21 15.42
C TYR A 165 5.57 -6.98 14.10
N GLU A 166 6.92 -7.04 14.10
CA GLU A 166 7.72 -6.74 12.90
C GLU A 166 7.40 -7.65 11.72
N PRO A 167 7.27 -9.00 11.89
CA PRO A 167 6.96 -9.86 10.75
C PRO A 167 5.60 -9.56 10.11
N HIS A 168 4.61 -9.16 10.92
CA HIS A 168 3.29 -8.80 10.41
C HIS A 168 3.35 -7.50 9.61
N ALA A 169 4.06 -6.48 10.12
CA ALA A 169 4.25 -5.22 9.40
C ALA A 169 5.00 -5.42 8.07
N VAL A 170 6.06 -6.25 8.06
CA VAL A 170 6.78 -6.58 6.81
C VAL A 170 5.84 -7.23 5.81
N TYR A 171 5.02 -8.19 6.26
CA TYR A 171 4.09 -8.89 5.40
C TYR A 171 3.09 -7.93 4.76
N LEU A 172 2.44 -7.09 5.56
CA LEU A 172 1.48 -6.09 5.08
C LEU A 172 2.13 -5.07 4.15
N ALA A 173 3.27 -4.48 4.54
CA ALA A 173 4.01 -3.56 3.69
C ALA A 173 4.41 -4.20 2.35
N THR A 174 4.82 -5.47 2.36
CA THR A 174 5.17 -6.20 1.14
C THR A 174 3.96 -6.37 0.22
N LEU A 175 2.80 -6.77 0.77
CA LEU A 175 1.58 -6.90 0.01
C LEU A 175 1.11 -5.57 -0.59
N THR A 176 1.14 -4.48 0.19
CA THR A 176 0.77 -3.15 -0.31
C THR A 176 1.66 -2.69 -1.45
N MET A 177 2.98 -2.85 -1.30
CA MET A 177 3.92 -2.52 -2.36
C MET A 177 3.71 -3.37 -3.61
N TRP A 178 3.43 -4.67 -3.44
CA TRP A 178 3.13 -5.58 -4.55
C TRP A 178 1.87 -5.13 -5.29
N ALA A 179 0.76 -4.94 -4.57
CA ALA A 179 -0.51 -4.51 -5.14
C ALA A 179 -0.37 -3.19 -5.89
N TYR A 180 0.31 -2.20 -5.30
CA TYR A 180 0.59 -0.93 -5.98
C TYR A 180 1.40 -1.14 -7.26
N SER A 181 2.50 -1.90 -7.20
CA SER A 181 3.34 -2.14 -8.39
C SER A 181 2.59 -2.88 -9.49
N SER A 182 1.76 -3.88 -9.17
CA SER A 182 1.01 -4.65 -10.16
C SER A 182 0.02 -3.79 -10.93
N ASN A 183 -0.57 -2.78 -10.29
CA ASN A 183 -1.60 -1.93 -10.88
C ASN A 183 -1.05 -0.63 -11.53
N THR A 184 0.26 -0.39 -11.42
CA THR A 184 0.93 0.80 -11.98
C THR A 184 1.99 0.48 -13.04
N THR A 185 2.29 -0.80 -13.27
CA THR A 185 3.28 -1.25 -14.27
C THR A 185 2.72 -1.25 -15.71
N SER A 186 1.39 -1.21 -15.90
CA SER A 186 0.75 -1.42 -17.21
C SER A 186 0.56 -0.17 -18.08
N HIS A 187 1.03 1.01 -17.66
CA HIS A 187 1.02 2.16 -18.55
C HIS A 187 2.24 2.14 -19.47
N SER A 188 2.02 1.65 -20.69
CA SER A 188 2.86 1.97 -21.83
C SER A 188 2.98 3.49 -21.94
N PRO A 189 4.18 4.07 -22.11
CA PRO A 189 4.37 5.51 -22.28
C PRO A 189 3.81 6.05 -23.61
N TYR A 190 3.02 5.26 -24.34
CA TYR A 190 2.60 5.53 -25.72
C TYR A 190 1.11 5.81 -25.94
N ASP A 191 0.27 5.85 -24.91
CA ASP A 191 -1.15 6.15 -25.11
C ASP A 191 -1.56 7.45 -24.40
N GLY A 192 -1.97 8.43 -25.20
CA GLY A 192 -2.44 9.74 -24.75
C GLY A 192 -1.50 10.89 -25.10
N GLY A 193 -1.35 11.18 -26.39
CA GLY A 193 -0.88 12.48 -26.85
C GLY A 193 -1.88 13.57 -26.46
N ASP A 194 -1.82 14.02 -25.21
CA ASP A 194 -2.48 15.24 -24.77
C ASP A 194 -1.37 16.25 -24.45
N ASN A 195 -1.03 17.02 -25.48
CA ASN A 195 0.00 18.05 -25.45
C ASN A 195 -0.52 19.28 -24.68
N ARG A 196 -0.94 19.07 -23.43
CA ARG A 196 -1.34 20.14 -22.53
C ARG A 196 -0.08 20.62 -21.82
N PRO A 197 0.34 21.89 -22.00
CA PRO A 197 1.50 22.39 -21.28
C PRO A 197 1.19 22.33 -19.78
N SER A 198 1.92 21.45 -19.08
CA SER A 198 1.95 21.44 -17.62
C SER A 198 2.39 22.82 -17.14
N PRO A 199 1.76 23.41 -16.09
CA PRO A 199 2.11 24.75 -15.61
C PRO A 199 3.51 24.86 -14.96
N LEU A 200 4.33 23.81 -15.04
CA LEU A 200 5.64 23.71 -14.41
C LEU A 200 6.67 23.67 -15.55
N SER A 201 7.16 24.85 -15.94
CA SER A 201 8.19 25.06 -16.96
C SER A 201 9.60 24.63 -16.54
N ASP A 202 9.75 23.97 -15.38
CA ASP A 202 11.02 23.49 -14.83
C ASP A 202 11.13 21.94 -14.85
N ILE A 203 10.68 21.28 -15.92
CA ILE A 203 10.79 19.81 -16.06
C ILE A 203 12.25 19.34 -16.01
N ASP A 204 13.20 20.17 -16.43
CA ASP A 204 14.63 19.85 -16.45
C ASP A 204 15.30 19.83 -15.06
N SER A 205 14.61 20.32 -14.01
CA SER A 205 15.12 20.32 -12.63
C SER A 205 14.46 19.29 -11.71
N MET A 206 13.50 18.51 -12.20
CA MET A 206 12.76 17.57 -11.37
C MET A 206 13.57 16.28 -11.14
N PRO A 207 13.70 15.79 -9.90
CA PRO A 207 14.44 14.56 -9.62
C PRO A 207 13.80 13.37 -10.34
N ALA A 208 14.58 12.66 -11.16
CA ALA A 208 14.07 11.53 -11.95
C ALA A 208 13.71 10.29 -11.11
N PHE A 209 14.14 10.22 -9.84
CA PHE A 209 13.83 9.09 -8.95
C PHE A 209 13.82 9.45 -7.46
N ILE A 210 13.13 8.64 -6.67
CA ILE A 210 13.13 8.65 -5.20
C ILE A 210 13.55 7.29 -4.64
N HIS A 211 14.31 7.27 -3.54
CA HIS A 211 14.60 6.04 -2.79
C HIS A 211 13.64 5.88 -1.62
N LEU A 212 12.66 4.99 -1.78
CA LEU A 212 11.59 4.81 -0.79
C LEU A 212 12.07 4.21 0.53
N ASP A 213 13.20 3.49 0.53
CA ASP A 213 13.82 2.95 1.75
C ASP A 213 15.09 3.68 2.15
N ARG A 214 15.06 5.02 2.07
CA ARG A 214 16.07 5.94 2.58
C ARG A 214 15.36 7.14 3.22
N PRO A 215 16.03 7.90 4.11
CA PRO A 215 15.55 9.21 4.52
C PRO A 215 15.41 10.10 3.27
N ASN A 216 14.25 10.72 3.12
CA ASN A 216 13.97 11.72 2.09
C ASN A 216 13.49 12.98 2.82
N ASP A 217 13.87 14.15 2.32
CA ASP A 217 13.31 15.41 2.80
C ASP A 217 11.84 15.59 2.33
N ASP A 218 11.16 16.58 2.90
CA ASP A 218 9.75 16.83 2.64
C ASP A 218 9.50 17.25 1.18
N GLU A 219 10.46 17.91 0.52
CA GLU A 219 10.33 18.33 -0.88
C GLU A 219 10.33 17.12 -1.82
N MET A 220 11.30 16.20 -1.66
CA MET A 220 11.35 14.93 -2.40
C MET A 220 10.10 14.07 -2.16
N VAL A 221 9.60 14.04 -0.93
CA VAL A 221 8.36 13.34 -0.57
C VAL A 221 7.17 13.96 -1.30
N GLN A 222 7.02 15.29 -1.24
CA GLN A 222 5.94 16.02 -1.89
C GLN A 222 5.97 15.83 -3.40
N LEU A 223 7.13 15.97 -4.03
CA LEU A 223 7.32 15.74 -5.47
C LEU A 223 6.91 14.32 -5.84
N PHE A 224 7.37 13.30 -5.12
CA PHE A 224 6.94 11.92 -5.40
C PHE A 224 5.45 11.72 -5.22
N VAL A 225 4.86 12.25 -4.14
CA VAL A 225 3.42 12.14 -3.91
C VAL A 225 2.65 12.82 -5.02
N LEU A 226 3.08 13.97 -5.54
CA LEU A 226 2.38 14.73 -6.56
C LEU A 226 2.58 14.17 -7.98
N SER A 227 3.81 13.87 -8.37
CA SER A 227 4.19 13.56 -9.76
C SER A 227 4.70 12.13 -9.97
N GLY A 228 4.81 11.31 -8.92
CA GLY A 228 5.33 9.94 -8.99
C GLY A 228 4.60 9.07 -10.02
N SER A 229 5.30 8.70 -11.08
CA SER A 229 4.81 7.85 -12.15
C SER A 229 5.99 7.20 -12.89
N PRO A 230 5.77 6.12 -13.65
CA PRO A 230 6.81 5.54 -14.50
C PRO A 230 7.45 6.55 -15.47
N ALA A 231 6.69 7.55 -15.92
CA ALA A 231 7.13 8.55 -16.90
C ALA A 231 7.85 9.76 -16.28
N ASN A 232 7.52 10.12 -15.03
CA ASN A 232 7.98 11.38 -14.42
C ASN A 232 9.03 11.16 -13.33
N MET A 233 8.76 10.25 -12.37
CA MET A 233 9.63 10.06 -11.21
C MET A 233 9.58 8.60 -10.76
N ASN A 234 10.68 7.89 -10.99
CA ASN A 234 10.80 6.47 -10.68
C ASN A 234 10.96 6.23 -9.18
N CYS A 235 10.29 5.22 -8.65
CA CYS A 235 10.46 4.85 -7.26
C CYS A 235 11.40 3.64 -7.12
N HIS A 236 12.47 3.82 -6.35
CA HIS A 236 13.52 2.84 -6.12
C HIS A 236 13.41 2.23 -4.73
N LEU A 237 13.69 0.93 -4.62
CA LEU A 237 13.81 0.23 -3.34
C LEU A 237 15.08 -0.62 -3.32
N SER A 238 15.85 -0.56 -2.23
CA SER A 238 17.15 -1.23 -2.13
C SER A 238 17.03 -2.75 -2.28
N GLY A 239 17.64 -3.30 -3.33
CA GLY A 239 17.54 -4.73 -3.72
C GLY A 239 16.35 -5.08 -4.61
N VAL A 240 15.49 -4.11 -4.94
CA VAL A 240 14.40 -4.21 -5.92
C VAL A 240 14.61 -3.27 -7.11
N GLY A 241 15.35 -2.18 -6.99
CA GLY A 241 15.53 -1.20 -8.08
C GLY A 241 14.22 -0.48 -8.42
N ASN A 242 14.06 -0.05 -9.68
CA ASN A 242 12.83 0.58 -10.17
C ASN A 242 11.63 -0.38 -10.07
N ARG A 243 10.58 0.06 -9.35
CA ARG A 243 9.37 -0.74 -9.11
C ARG A 243 8.39 -0.73 -10.27
N TYR A 244 8.45 0.25 -11.15
CA TYR A 244 7.60 0.33 -12.34
C TYR A 244 8.08 -0.58 -13.48
N TYR A 245 9.18 -1.31 -13.27
CA TYR A 245 9.67 -2.29 -14.25
C TYR A 245 8.71 -3.49 -14.31
N PRO A 246 8.54 -4.19 -15.46
CA PRO A 246 7.66 -5.37 -15.61
C PRO A 246 7.86 -6.48 -14.56
N LYS A 247 9.07 -6.57 -13.98
CA LYS A 247 9.42 -7.54 -12.93
C LYS A 247 9.32 -6.97 -11.51
N GLY A 248 8.87 -5.73 -11.36
CA GLY A 248 8.74 -4.97 -10.13
C GLY A 248 7.94 -5.71 -9.06
N PRO A 249 6.70 -6.16 -9.33
CA PRO A 249 5.89 -6.88 -8.37
C PRO A 249 6.57 -8.14 -7.82
N ALA A 250 7.14 -8.97 -8.69
CA ALA A 250 7.86 -10.17 -8.28
C ALA A 250 9.12 -9.86 -7.44
N ARG A 251 9.87 -8.80 -7.80
CA ARG A 251 11.05 -8.37 -7.04
C ARG A 251 10.68 -7.82 -5.67
N VAL A 252 9.58 -7.07 -5.56
CA VAL A 252 9.01 -6.61 -4.29
C VAL A 252 8.72 -7.80 -3.38
N LEU A 253 7.98 -8.80 -3.85
CA LEU A 253 7.65 -10.00 -3.09
C LEU A 253 8.91 -10.74 -2.62
N ARG A 254 9.90 -10.91 -3.52
CA ARG A 254 11.19 -11.54 -3.18
C ARG A 254 11.94 -10.78 -2.09
N LYS A 255 12.00 -9.44 -2.19
CA LYS A 255 12.69 -8.61 -1.20
C LYS A 255 11.96 -8.62 0.14
N GLY A 256 10.64 -8.49 0.11
CA GLY A 256 9.78 -8.58 1.30
C GLY A 256 9.97 -9.91 2.03
N ARG A 257 10.01 -11.03 1.30
CA ARG A 257 10.35 -12.35 1.87
C ARG A 257 11.72 -12.38 2.55
N LYS A 258 12.75 -11.80 1.95
CA LYS A 258 14.10 -11.75 2.55
C LYS A 258 14.10 -10.98 3.87
N ILE A 259 13.41 -9.84 3.92
CA ILE A 259 13.27 -9.04 5.16
C ILE A 259 12.42 -9.80 6.18
N LEU A 260 11.33 -10.43 5.73
CA LEU A 260 10.46 -11.22 6.58
C LEU A 260 11.24 -12.35 7.25
N SER A 261 12.09 -13.06 6.49
CA SER A 261 12.95 -14.11 7.03
C SER A 261 13.96 -13.60 8.06
N SER A 262 14.45 -12.35 7.97
CA SER A 262 15.39 -11.81 8.96
C SER A 262 14.73 -11.44 10.30
N VAL A 263 13.43 -11.15 10.29
CA VAL A 263 12.65 -10.83 11.51
C VAL A 263 11.73 -11.95 11.96
N SER A 264 11.58 -13.02 11.17
CA SER A 264 10.72 -14.16 11.45
C SER A 264 11.29 -15.02 12.59
N THR A 265 11.00 -14.63 13.82
CA THR A 265 11.28 -15.41 15.04
C THR A 265 10.17 -16.44 15.32
N ALA A 266 10.30 -17.20 16.41
CA ALA A 266 9.58 -18.44 16.76
C ALA A 266 8.03 -18.37 16.86
N TRP A 267 7.39 -17.27 16.47
CA TRP A 267 5.97 -17.00 16.72
C TRP A 267 4.98 -17.71 15.78
N GLY A 268 5.43 -18.65 14.94
CA GLY A 268 4.61 -19.57 14.13
C GLY A 268 3.79 -18.96 12.99
N ARG A 269 3.36 -17.69 13.09
CA ARG A 269 2.50 -16.98 12.12
C ARG A 269 3.19 -16.65 10.81
N THR A 270 4.52 -16.56 10.82
CA THR A 270 5.34 -16.22 9.66
C THR A 270 5.37 -17.29 8.57
N LYS A 271 5.11 -18.56 8.89
CA LYS A 271 5.08 -19.64 7.89
C LYS A 271 4.02 -19.38 6.82
N LYS A 272 2.82 -18.97 7.24
CA LYS A 272 1.72 -18.62 6.34
C LYS A 272 2.07 -17.40 5.47
N TYR A 273 2.64 -16.36 6.06
CA TYR A 273 3.07 -15.15 5.34
C TYR A 273 4.11 -15.47 4.26
N VAL A 274 5.15 -16.24 4.61
CA VAL A 274 6.19 -16.65 3.65
C VAL A 274 5.60 -17.48 2.52
N ALA A 275 4.66 -18.39 2.83
CA ALA A 275 4.02 -19.24 1.84
C ALA A 275 3.18 -18.43 0.83
N ILE A 276 2.35 -17.51 1.31
CA ILE A 276 1.54 -16.63 0.46
C ILE A 276 2.44 -15.77 -0.43
N LEU A 277 3.44 -15.10 0.14
CA LEU A 277 4.36 -14.26 -0.63
C LEU A 277 5.15 -15.07 -1.67
N LYS A 278 5.53 -16.31 -1.36
CA LYS A 278 6.23 -17.21 -2.29
C LYS A 278 5.34 -17.64 -3.45
N ALA A 279 4.07 -17.98 -3.17
CA ALA A 279 3.09 -18.32 -4.19
C ALA A 279 2.82 -17.13 -5.11
N LEU A 280 2.58 -15.94 -4.55
CA LEU A 280 2.42 -14.70 -5.32
C LEU A 280 3.65 -14.38 -6.18
N GLU A 281 4.86 -14.61 -5.68
CA GLU A 281 6.10 -14.35 -6.43
C GLU A 281 6.16 -15.23 -7.68
N LYS A 282 5.80 -16.52 -7.54
CA LYS A 282 5.76 -17.47 -8.66
C LYS A 282 4.75 -17.04 -9.73
N VAL A 283 3.54 -16.64 -9.32
CA VAL A 283 2.50 -16.21 -10.26
C VAL A 283 2.89 -14.90 -10.94
N SER A 284 3.33 -13.90 -10.18
CA SER A 284 3.75 -12.60 -10.71
C SER A 284 4.95 -12.71 -11.65
N SER A 285 5.85 -13.67 -11.41
CA SER A 285 7.00 -13.92 -12.31
C SER A 285 6.59 -14.56 -13.64
N ARG A 286 5.46 -15.28 -13.70
CA ARG A 286 4.94 -15.90 -14.92
C ARG A 286 4.18 -14.90 -15.78
N GLN A 287 3.40 -14.00 -15.17
CA GLN A 287 2.69 -12.94 -15.90
C GLN A 287 3.67 -12.00 -16.62
N GLY A 288 4.77 -11.60 -15.97
CA GLY A 288 5.81 -10.79 -16.61
C GLY A 288 6.65 -11.48 -17.71
N LEU A 289 6.42 -12.77 -18.00
CA LEU A 289 6.98 -13.46 -19.17
C LEU A 289 6.02 -13.43 -20.38
N HIS A 290 4.71 -13.35 -20.13
CA HIS A 290 3.69 -13.35 -21.18
C HIS A 290 3.56 -11.97 -21.85
N ASP A 291 3.79 -10.87 -21.11
CA ASP A 291 3.79 -9.49 -21.65
C ASP A 291 5.05 -9.14 -22.45
N THR A 292 6.06 -10.02 -22.49
CA THR A 292 7.29 -9.84 -23.28
C THR A 292 7.31 -10.67 -24.57
N GLY A 293 6.20 -11.32 -24.92
CA GLY A 293 6.06 -12.08 -26.16
C GLY A 293 5.83 -11.16 -27.36
N THR A 294 6.80 -11.13 -28.27
CA THR A 294 6.76 -10.52 -29.61
C THR A 294 5.43 -10.71 -30.34
N PRO A 295 4.97 -9.72 -31.13
CA PRO A 295 3.84 -9.91 -32.03
C PRO A 295 4.21 -10.97 -33.07
N SER A 296 3.44 -12.05 -33.12
CA SER A 296 3.52 -13.02 -34.20
C SER A 296 3.07 -12.36 -35.49
N ASP A 297 4.02 -12.00 -36.35
CA ASP A 297 3.78 -11.70 -37.75
C ASP A 297 3.23 -12.96 -38.42
N THR A 298 1.91 -13.02 -38.56
CA THR A 298 1.25 -13.87 -39.54
C THR A 298 0.50 -12.97 -40.52
N TYR A 299 1.25 -12.40 -41.47
CA TYR A 299 0.68 -11.91 -42.72
C TYR A 299 0.36 -13.11 -43.61
N THR A 300 -0.91 -13.51 -43.58
CA THR A 300 -1.53 -14.35 -44.59
C THR A 300 -1.67 -13.55 -45.89
N HIS A 301 -0.90 -13.91 -46.92
CA HIS A 301 -1.18 -13.50 -48.29
C HIS A 301 -2.21 -14.46 -48.91
N GLN A 302 -3.42 -13.94 -49.13
CA GLN A 302 -4.45 -14.39 -50.08
C GLN A 302 -5.12 -13.07 -50.51
N THR A 303 -5.24 -12.66 -51.77
CA THR A 303 -5.14 -13.26 -53.11
C THR A 303 -4.76 -12.15 -54.09
#